data_AF-A0A0N1C1J5-F1
#
_entry.id   AF-A0A0N1C1J5-F1
#
_cell.length_a   1.000
_cell.length_b   1.000
_cell.length_c   1.000
_cell.angle_alpha   90.00
_cell.angle_beta   90.00
_cell.angle_gamma   90.00
#
_symmetry.space_group_name_H-M   'P 1'
#
loop_
_entity.id
_entity.type
_entity.pdbx_description
1 polymer ?
#
loop_
_entity_poly.entity_id
_entity_poly.type
_entity_poly.pdbx_seq_one_letter_code
_entity_poly.pdbx_strand_id
1 'polypeptide(L)'
;MSSMLLTLAALGSVASAPVAALRVDAGETTLQVTVEEEISAGYRLRIRCVEMCVQPLTYEEVVGDRPMGLFANEGGFVFSTWSAGSAYRVRVWKVGDSEIRKVGEFSSWHRQPDFMTDNAGRYIVRTYEGGFDSGLSLRPILWTYSHGRFLRQVHKRR
;
A
#
# COMPACT_ATOMS: atom_id res chain seq x y z
N MET A 1 58.72 -12.32 -18.37
CA MET A 1 57.38 -12.87 -18.12
C MET A 1 56.60 -11.79 -17.38
N SER A 2 55.84 -10.96 -18.09
CA SER A 2 55.06 -9.87 -17.49
C SER A 2 53.73 -10.41 -16.99
N SER A 3 53.51 -10.32 -15.69
CA SER A 3 52.24 -10.64 -15.02
C SER A 3 51.29 -9.47 -15.20
N MET A 4 50.14 -9.71 -15.84
CA MET A 4 49.08 -8.74 -16.05
C MET A 4 48.09 -8.87 -14.88
N LEU A 5 48.05 -7.89 -14.00
CA LEU A 5 47.06 -7.77 -12.92
C LEU A 5 45.75 -7.27 -13.52
N LEU A 6 44.73 -8.13 -13.59
CA LEU A 6 43.35 -7.72 -13.84
C LEU A 6 42.74 -7.17 -12.54
N THR A 7 42.54 -5.86 -12.48
CA THR A 7 41.70 -5.22 -11.47
C THR A 7 40.23 -5.39 -11.86
N LEU A 8 39.51 -6.26 -11.16
CA LEU A 8 38.05 -6.33 -11.23
C LEU A 8 37.48 -5.07 -10.55
N ALA A 9 36.96 -4.14 -11.34
CA ALA A 9 36.16 -3.03 -10.80
C ALA A 9 34.79 -3.60 -10.37
N ALA A 10 34.54 -3.66 -9.07
CA ALA A 10 33.21 -3.95 -8.54
C ALA A 10 32.27 -2.79 -8.91
N LEU A 11 31.42 -3.01 -9.91
CA LEU A 11 30.27 -2.15 -10.19
C LEU A 11 29.27 -2.33 -9.03
N GLY A 12 29.47 -1.57 -7.96
CA GLY A 12 28.45 -1.40 -6.94
C GLY A 12 27.25 -0.69 -7.59
N SER A 13 26.20 -1.45 -7.92
CA SER A 13 24.92 -0.86 -8.28
C SER A 13 24.49 0.02 -7.12
N VAL A 14 24.47 1.34 -7.33
CA VAL A 14 23.92 2.28 -6.36
C VAL A 14 22.42 2.06 -6.37
N ALA A 15 21.94 1.12 -5.55
CA ALA A 15 20.52 0.95 -5.34
C ALA A 15 19.97 2.27 -4.80
N SER A 16 19.07 2.91 -5.56
CA SER A 16 18.41 4.12 -5.10
C SER A 16 17.63 3.81 -3.83
N ALA A 17 17.65 4.74 -2.86
CA ALA A 17 16.84 4.59 -1.66
C ALA A 17 15.35 4.51 -2.05
N PRO A 18 14.54 3.68 -1.36
CA PRO A 18 13.12 3.59 -1.64
C PRO A 18 12.45 4.96 -1.41
N VAL A 19 11.49 5.30 -2.26
CA VAL A 19 10.72 6.56 -2.15
C VAL A 19 9.78 6.55 -0.94
N ALA A 20 9.40 5.36 -0.47
CA ALA A 20 8.74 5.16 0.81
C ALA A 20 9.14 3.80 1.39
N ALA A 21 9.30 3.74 2.71
CA ALA A 21 9.55 2.50 3.41
C ALA A 21 8.77 2.48 4.74
N LEU A 22 8.25 1.31 5.10
CA LEU A 22 7.53 1.08 6.34
C LEU A 22 7.91 -0.29 6.87
N ARG A 23 8.17 -0.36 8.18
CA ARG A 23 8.38 -1.62 8.90
C ARG A 23 7.12 -1.95 9.69
N VAL A 24 6.69 -3.22 9.63
CA VAL A 24 5.41 -3.66 10.19
C VAL A 24 5.62 -4.98 10.92
N ASP A 25 5.27 -5.01 12.20
CA ASP A 25 5.22 -6.26 12.96
C ASP A 25 3.84 -6.89 12.79
N ALA A 26 3.82 -8.18 12.46
CA ALA A 26 2.61 -8.92 12.11
C ALA A 26 2.66 -10.31 12.75
N GLY A 27 2.28 -10.40 14.02
CA GLY A 27 2.48 -11.59 14.83
C GLY A 27 3.90 -11.61 15.40
N GLU A 28 4.61 -12.71 15.19
CA GLU A 28 6.04 -12.81 15.53
C GLU A 28 6.93 -12.31 14.38
N THR A 29 6.35 -12.18 13.18
CA THR A 29 7.05 -11.83 11.95
C THR A 29 7.19 -10.32 11.78
N THR A 30 8.36 -9.84 11.34
CA THR A 30 8.51 -8.45 10.88
C THR A 30 8.63 -8.37 9.36
N LEU A 31 7.80 -7.51 8.78
CA LEU A 31 7.72 -7.23 7.36
C LEU A 31 8.29 -5.85 7.03
N GLN A 32 8.96 -5.75 5.89
CA GLN A 32 9.36 -4.49 5.28
C GLN A 32 8.51 -4.25 4.03
N VAL A 33 7.82 -3.11 4.03
CA VAL A 33 7.11 -2.56 2.88
C VAL A 33 8.01 -1.49 2.26
N THR A 34 8.33 -1.62 0.98
CA THR A 34 9.06 -0.59 0.23
C THR A 34 8.27 -0.19 -1.01
N VAL A 35 8.43 1.08 -1.38
CA VAL A 35 8.08 1.58 -2.71
C VAL A 35 9.37 2.12 -3.30
N GLU A 36 9.73 1.62 -4.47
CA GLU A 36 10.90 2.04 -5.23
C GLU A 36 10.45 2.64 -6.56
N GLU A 37 11.20 3.60 -7.08
CA GLU A 37 10.97 4.12 -8.43
C GLU A 37 11.51 3.12 -9.45
N GLU A 38 10.67 2.74 -10.42
CA GLU A 38 11.03 1.86 -11.53
C GLU A 38 10.92 2.65 -12.83
N ILE A 39 12.08 3.09 -13.34
CA ILE A 39 12.20 4.11 -14.42
C ILE A 39 11.29 3.84 -15.63
N SER A 40 11.10 2.57 -16.00
CA SER A 40 10.29 2.18 -17.16
C SER A 40 8.82 1.87 -16.84
N ALA A 41 8.44 1.78 -15.56
CA ALA A 41 7.16 1.22 -15.13
C ALA A 41 6.42 2.04 -14.06
N GLY A 42 7.00 3.14 -13.59
CA GLY A 42 6.46 4.00 -12.53
C GLY A 42 7.09 3.64 -11.18
N TYR A 43 6.38 2.88 -10.36
CA TYR A 43 6.83 2.50 -9.04
C TYR A 43 6.63 1.00 -8.79
N ARG A 44 7.50 0.40 -7.99
CA ARG A 44 7.35 -0.97 -7.51
C ARG A 44 7.11 -0.98 -6.03
N LEU A 45 5.96 -1.50 -5.61
CA LEU A 45 5.67 -1.80 -4.22
C LEU A 45 6.10 -3.24 -3.93
N ARG A 46 6.88 -3.43 -2.86
CA ARG A 46 7.24 -4.75 -2.33
C ARG A 46 6.86 -4.85 -0.87
N ILE A 47 6.33 -6.00 -0.46
CA ILE A 47 6.17 -6.39 0.94
C ILE A 47 6.94 -7.68 1.11
N ARG A 48 7.96 -7.69 1.96
CA ARG A 48 8.78 -8.87 2.21
C ARG A 48 8.95 -9.09 3.69
N CYS A 49 9.00 -10.34 4.10
CA CYS A 49 9.46 -10.67 5.43
C CYS A 49 10.97 -10.42 5.58
N VAL A 50 11.36 -9.82 6.69
CA VAL A 50 12.77 -9.48 6.98
C VAL A 50 13.27 -10.10 8.27
N GLU A 51 12.40 -10.41 9.23
CA GLU A 51 12.79 -11.06 10.50
C GLU A 51 11.71 -12.05 10.94
N MET A 52 12.15 -13.13 11.60
CA MET A 52 11.30 -14.15 12.23
C MET A 52 10.31 -14.83 11.28
N CYS A 53 10.66 -14.93 10.00
CA CYS A 53 9.82 -15.53 8.97
C CYS A 53 9.72 -17.05 9.16
N VAL A 54 8.52 -17.57 9.40
CA VAL A 54 8.27 -19.03 9.38
C VAL A 54 8.52 -19.61 7.99
N GLN A 55 8.22 -18.83 6.95
CA GLN A 55 8.53 -19.14 5.54
C GLN A 55 8.86 -17.86 4.77
N PRO A 56 9.55 -17.94 3.61
CA PRO A 56 9.73 -16.77 2.75
C PRO A 56 8.39 -16.18 2.32
N LEU A 57 8.10 -14.94 2.73
CA LEU A 57 6.91 -14.19 2.32
C LEU A 57 7.32 -12.97 1.52
N THR A 58 6.86 -12.92 0.28
CA THR A 58 7.08 -11.79 -0.63
C THR A 58 5.82 -11.51 -1.43
N TYR A 59 5.50 -10.23 -1.59
CA TYR A 59 4.50 -9.70 -2.50
C TYR A 59 5.12 -8.55 -3.29
N GLU A 60 4.89 -8.50 -4.60
CA GLU A 60 5.32 -7.39 -5.45
C GLU A 60 4.20 -6.94 -6.37
N GLU A 61 4.09 -5.63 -6.58
CA GLU A 61 3.17 -5.03 -7.55
C GLU A 61 3.82 -3.79 -8.19
N VAL A 62 3.70 -3.66 -9.51
CA VAL A 62 4.07 -2.44 -10.24
C VAL A 62 2.86 -1.51 -10.27
N VAL A 63 3.07 -0.24 -9.91
CA VAL A 63 2.05 0.78 -9.75
C VAL A 63 2.45 2.02 -10.54
N GLY A 64 1.62 2.42 -11.50
CA GLY A 64 1.84 3.64 -12.30
C GLY A 64 1.40 4.93 -11.61
N ASP A 65 0.68 4.85 -10.49
CA ASP A 65 0.27 6.01 -9.70
C ASP A 65 1.45 6.56 -8.87
N ARG A 66 1.47 7.85 -8.54
CA ARG A 66 2.55 8.44 -7.72
C ARG A 66 2.33 8.14 -6.23
N PRO A 67 3.31 7.62 -5.47
CA PRO A 67 3.14 7.31 -4.06
C PRO A 67 2.97 8.59 -3.24
N MET A 68 2.09 8.51 -2.24
CA MET A 68 1.85 9.61 -1.30
C MET A 68 2.14 9.22 0.15
N GLY A 69 1.92 7.96 0.51
CA GLY A 69 2.19 7.51 1.87
C GLY A 69 1.93 6.02 2.08
N LEU A 70 2.68 5.46 3.02
CA LEU A 70 2.52 4.12 3.57
C LEU A 70 2.27 4.23 5.06
N PHE A 71 1.37 3.42 5.59
CA PHE A 71 1.20 3.25 7.03
C PHE A 71 0.56 1.90 7.31
N ALA A 72 0.71 1.43 8.54
CA ALA A 72 0.10 0.20 9.01
C ALA A 72 -0.73 0.49 10.26
N ASN A 73 -1.63 -0.43 10.59
CA ASN A 73 -2.35 -0.42 11.85
C ASN A 73 -2.05 -1.67 12.67
N GLU A 74 -2.48 -1.63 13.93
CA GLU A 74 -2.35 -2.76 14.88
C GLU A 74 -3.17 -3.99 14.46
N GLY A 75 -4.15 -3.83 13.58
CA GLY A 75 -4.97 -4.92 13.04
C GLY A 75 -4.30 -5.75 11.93
N GLY A 76 -3.02 -5.54 11.65
CA GLY A 76 -2.28 -6.27 10.61
C GLY A 76 -2.67 -5.84 9.20
N PHE A 77 -3.05 -4.58 9.01
CA PHE A 77 -3.29 -4.01 7.69
C PHE A 77 -2.20 -3.02 7.30
N VAL A 78 -1.70 -3.16 6.08
CA VAL A 78 -0.85 -2.18 5.41
C VAL A 78 -1.70 -1.38 4.43
N PHE A 79 -1.66 -0.07 4.56
CA PHE A 79 -2.34 0.87 3.68
C PHE A 79 -1.31 1.63 2.86
N SER A 80 -1.62 1.84 1.59
CA SER A 80 -0.86 2.74 0.72
C SER A 80 -1.81 3.72 0.05
N THR A 81 -1.38 4.98 -0.04
CA THR A 81 -2.10 6.06 -0.72
C THR A 81 -1.28 6.54 -1.91
N TRP A 82 -1.98 6.78 -3.02
CA TRP A 82 -1.38 7.11 -4.30
C TRP A 82 -2.16 8.23 -4.98
N SER A 83 -1.47 9.08 -5.72
CA SER A 83 -2.04 10.09 -6.61
C SER A 83 -2.16 9.51 -8.02
N ALA A 84 -3.40 9.36 -8.50
CA ALA A 84 -3.77 8.78 -9.79
C ALA A 84 -4.38 9.86 -10.70
N GLY A 85 -3.64 10.95 -10.95
CA GLY A 85 -4.13 12.11 -11.70
C GLY A 85 -5.17 12.91 -10.90
N SER A 86 -6.45 12.87 -11.31
CA SER A 86 -7.55 13.60 -10.67
C SER A 86 -8.18 12.88 -9.48
N ALA A 87 -7.71 11.68 -9.17
CA ALA A 87 -8.18 10.88 -8.05
C ALA A 87 -7.01 10.42 -7.15
N TYR A 88 -7.35 10.07 -5.92
CA TYR A 88 -6.50 9.32 -5.02
C TYR A 88 -6.86 7.84 -5.11
N ARG A 89 -5.88 6.95 -5.00
CA ARG A 89 -6.09 5.50 -4.92
C ARG A 89 -5.53 4.97 -3.61
N VAL A 90 -6.31 4.14 -2.94
CA VAL A 90 -5.90 3.42 -1.74
C VAL A 90 -5.80 1.95 -2.06
N ARG A 91 -4.72 1.32 -1.65
CA ARG A 91 -4.55 -0.14 -1.69
C ARG A 91 -4.30 -0.64 -0.29
N VAL A 92 -4.91 -1.76 0.05
CA VAL A 92 -4.86 -2.33 1.40
C VAL A 92 -4.46 -3.80 1.31
N TRP A 93 -3.48 -4.18 2.10
CA TRP A 93 -3.07 -5.56 2.30
C TRP A 93 -3.33 -5.97 3.74
N LYS A 94 -3.81 -7.21 3.92
CA LYS A 94 -3.74 -7.89 5.20
C LYS A 94 -2.42 -8.67 5.23
N VAL A 95 -1.69 -8.53 6.32
CA VAL A 95 -0.39 -9.16 6.53
C VAL A 95 -0.40 -9.97 7.82
N GLY A 96 0.37 -11.06 7.84
CA GLY A 96 0.51 -11.95 8.99
C GLY A 96 1.70 -12.89 8.82
N ASP A 97 1.89 -13.80 9.77
CA ASP A 97 3.06 -14.68 9.84
C ASP A 97 3.23 -15.61 8.63
N SER A 98 2.15 -15.91 7.92
CA SER A 98 2.15 -16.89 6.82
C SER A 98 1.54 -16.37 5.51
N GLU A 99 0.98 -15.16 5.48
CA GLU A 99 0.27 -14.64 4.30
C GLU A 99 0.41 -13.13 4.17
N ILE A 100 0.63 -12.68 2.93
CA ILE A 100 0.43 -11.30 2.49
C ILE A 100 -0.66 -11.33 1.42
N ARG A 101 -1.79 -10.65 1.67
CA ARG A 101 -2.91 -10.65 0.72
C ARG A 101 -3.48 -9.25 0.53
N LYS A 102 -3.62 -8.82 -0.73
CA LYS A 102 -4.36 -7.60 -1.08
C LYS A 102 -5.84 -7.81 -0.81
N VAL A 103 -6.43 -6.97 0.03
CA VAL A 103 -7.82 -7.10 0.51
C VAL A 103 -8.72 -5.93 0.10
N GLY A 104 -8.16 -4.91 -0.55
CA GLY A 104 -8.91 -3.79 -1.09
C GLY A 104 -8.09 -2.91 -2.01
N GLU A 105 -8.75 -2.37 -3.02
CA GLU A 105 -8.28 -1.24 -3.81
C GLU A 105 -9.49 -0.37 -4.15
N PHE A 106 -9.41 0.93 -3.90
CA PHE A 106 -10.52 1.85 -4.13
C PHE A 106 -10.03 3.28 -4.36
N SER A 107 -10.86 4.05 -5.08
CA SER A 107 -10.55 5.43 -5.47
C SER A 107 -11.32 6.45 -4.64
N SER A 108 -10.70 7.61 -4.42
CA SER A 108 -11.32 8.80 -3.83
C SER A 108 -11.14 9.99 -4.78
N TRP A 109 -12.23 10.51 -5.31
CA TRP A 109 -12.24 11.59 -6.28
C TRP A 109 -12.19 12.95 -5.58
N HIS A 110 -11.34 13.85 -6.07
CA HIS A 110 -11.20 15.26 -5.65
C HIS A 110 -10.84 15.52 -4.17
N ARG A 111 -10.90 14.53 -3.28
CA ARG A 111 -10.57 14.65 -1.86
C ARG A 111 -9.79 13.43 -1.37
N GLN A 112 -8.79 13.67 -0.53
CA GLN A 112 -8.00 12.62 0.10
C GLN A 112 -8.89 11.66 0.92
N PRO A 113 -8.58 10.36 0.94
CA PRO A 113 -9.28 9.39 1.76
C PRO A 113 -9.02 9.64 3.24
N ASP A 114 -10.03 9.40 4.09
CA ASP A 114 -9.84 9.39 5.54
C ASP A 114 -9.74 7.95 6.06
N PHE A 115 -8.86 7.73 7.03
CA PHE A 115 -8.68 6.46 7.70
C PHE A 115 -9.17 6.59 9.14
N MET A 116 -10.09 5.72 9.54
CA MET A 116 -10.78 5.82 10.83
C MET A 116 -11.15 4.44 11.36
N THR A 117 -11.64 4.43 12.60
CA THR A 117 -12.14 3.25 13.28
C THR A 117 -13.59 3.52 13.71
N ASP A 118 -14.49 2.55 13.57
CA ASP A 118 -15.84 2.69 14.13
C ASP A 118 -15.90 2.40 15.63
N ASN A 119 -17.07 2.60 16.22
CA ASN A 119 -17.31 2.33 17.65
C ASN A 119 -17.11 0.86 18.04
N ALA A 120 -17.06 -0.07 17.07
CA ALA A 120 -16.79 -1.48 17.29
C ALA A 120 -15.31 -1.84 17.06
N GLY A 121 -14.43 -0.84 16.88
CA GLY A 121 -13.00 -1.06 16.66
C GLY A 121 -12.66 -1.49 15.22
N ARG A 122 -13.62 -1.50 14.29
CA ARG A 122 -13.36 -1.93 12.91
C ARG A 122 -12.77 -0.79 12.10
N TYR A 123 -11.72 -1.11 11.35
CA TYR A 123 -11.10 -0.15 10.45
C TYR A 123 -12.00 0.16 9.26
N ILE A 124 -12.13 1.46 9.01
CA ILE A 124 -12.92 2.04 7.95
C ILE A 124 -12.02 2.94 7.13
N VAL A 125 -12.12 2.80 5.81
CA VAL A 125 -11.60 3.82 4.90
C VAL A 125 -12.75 4.57 4.29
N ARG A 126 -12.73 5.90 4.39
CA ARG A 126 -13.72 6.77 3.77
C ARG A 126 -13.13 7.34 2.49
N THR A 127 -13.76 7.05 1.35
CA THR A 127 -13.47 7.73 0.09
C THR A 127 -14.60 8.65 -0.31
N TYR A 128 -14.37 9.43 -1.35
CA TYR A 128 -15.30 10.44 -1.86
C TYR A 128 -15.59 10.17 -3.34
N GLU A 129 -16.86 10.19 -3.74
CA GLU A 129 -17.31 10.04 -5.12
C GLU A 129 -18.16 11.25 -5.51
N GLY A 130 -18.07 11.73 -6.76
CA GLY A 130 -18.89 12.85 -7.23
C GLY A 130 -20.38 12.48 -7.31
N GLY A 131 -21.26 13.36 -6.82
CA GLY A 131 -22.68 13.36 -7.19
C GLY A 131 -22.88 14.04 -8.55
N PHE A 132 -23.78 13.50 -9.38
CA PHE A 132 -24.16 14.11 -10.68
C PHE A 132 -25.09 15.33 -10.54
N ASP A 133 -25.46 15.72 -9.32
CA ASP A 133 -26.37 16.83 -9.07
C ASP A 133 -25.62 18.17 -8.97
N SER A 134 -26.35 19.23 -9.33
CA SER A 134 -25.96 20.61 -9.69
C SER A 134 -25.10 21.40 -8.70
N GLY A 135 -24.55 20.79 -7.66
CA GLY A 135 -23.63 21.43 -6.73
C GLY A 135 -22.59 20.46 -6.16
N LEU A 136 -21.64 20.01 -6.98
CA LEU A 136 -20.32 19.42 -6.63
C LEU A 136 -20.22 18.71 -5.25
N SER A 137 -21.25 17.97 -4.86
CA SER A 137 -21.33 17.39 -3.53
C SER A 137 -20.62 16.05 -3.58
N LEU A 138 -19.49 15.96 -2.89
CA LEU A 138 -18.78 14.71 -2.75
C LEU A 138 -19.54 13.80 -1.79
N ARG A 139 -20.01 12.67 -2.31
CA ARG A 139 -20.67 11.63 -1.52
C ARG A 139 -19.61 10.79 -0.79
N PRO A 140 -19.62 10.71 0.55
CA PRO A 140 -18.73 9.83 1.27
C PRO A 140 -19.13 8.37 1.04
N ILE A 141 -18.15 7.51 0.80
CA ILE A 141 -18.26 6.07 0.68
C ILE A 141 -17.42 5.45 1.79
N LEU A 142 -18.03 4.61 2.61
CA LEU A 142 -17.30 3.90 3.67
C LEU A 142 -16.95 2.50 3.18
N TRP A 143 -15.70 2.11 3.37
CA TRP A 143 -15.18 0.77 3.11
C TRP A 143 -14.86 0.14 4.44
N THR A 144 -15.54 -0.95 4.78
CA THR A 144 -15.34 -1.67 6.05
C THR A 144 -14.82 -3.06 5.76
N TYR A 145 -13.80 -3.50 6.50
CA TYR A 145 -13.31 -4.87 6.36
C TYR A 145 -14.31 -5.88 6.91
N SER A 146 -14.71 -6.84 6.07
CA SER A 146 -15.63 -7.91 6.43
C SER A 146 -15.49 -9.07 5.46
N HIS A 147 -15.62 -10.32 5.94
CA HIS A 147 -15.52 -11.52 5.11
C HIS A 147 -14.26 -11.56 4.22
N GLY A 148 -13.11 -11.17 4.79
CA GLY A 148 -11.83 -11.27 4.09
C GLY A 148 -11.49 -10.13 3.13
N ARG A 149 -12.34 -9.10 2.96
CA ARG A 149 -12.11 -7.96 2.04
C ARG A 149 -12.75 -6.67 2.54
N PHE A 150 -12.37 -5.54 1.96
CA PHE A 150 -13.07 -4.27 2.18
C PHE A 150 -14.36 -4.22 1.36
N LEU A 151 -15.49 -4.01 2.03
CA LEU A 151 -16.81 -3.92 1.43
C LEU A 151 -17.33 -2.49 1.43
N ARG A 152 -17.83 -2.05 0.29
CA ARG A 152 -18.49 -0.76 0.12
C ARG A 152 -19.80 -0.72 0.90
N GLN A 153 -19.91 0.20 1.84
CA GLN A 153 -21.13 0.51 2.56
C GLN A 153 -21.85 1.65 1.85
N VAL A 154 -23.04 1.37 1.34
CA VAL A 154 -23.93 2.40 0.81
C VAL A 154 -24.89 2.77 1.94
N HIS A 155 -24.79 3.99 2.45
CA HIS A 155 -25.79 4.50 3.37
C HIS A 155 -27.14 4.51 2.63
N LYS A 156 -28.07 3.62 3.00
CA LYS A 156 -29.46 3.77 2.60
C LYS A 156 -29.96 5.02 3.31
N ARG A 157 -30.28 6.08 2.55
CA ARG A 157 -31.07 7.20 3.09
C ARG A 157 -32.33 6.59 3.68
N ARG A 158 -32.52 6.72 4.99
CA ARG A 158 -33.83 6.53 5.62
C ARG A 158 -34.65 7.78 5.39
#